data_AF-A0A955MV16-F1
#
_entry.id   AF-A0A955MV16-F1
#
_cell.length_a   1.000
_cell.length_b   1.000
_cell.length_c   1.000
_cell.angle_alpha   90.00
_cell.angle_beta   90.00
_cell.angle_gamma   90.00
#
_symmetry.space_group_name_H-M   'P 1'
#
loop_
_entity.id
_entity.type
_entity.pdbx_description
1 polymer ?
#
loop_
_entity_poly.entity_id
_entity_poly.type
_entity_poly.pdbx_seq_one_letter_code
_entity_poly.pdbx_strand_id
1 'polypeptide(L)'
;MDPKTREHLEECVQTIKEFIEKFRQFYWQFRRAYLGEPVTTDAERKFLRMKSEIARHHQYLFEQVGRDYIGGTVLTDFLRTVVNLEKVSKTQSSNYYKIEKFWHEIDLNLEDSLVSIQFRLDQEDQS
;
A
#
# COMPACT_ATOMS: atom_id res chain seq x y z
N MET A 1 23.04 14.12 12.36
CA MET A 1 21.79 14.64 11.74
C MET A 1 21.25 15.92 12.41
N ASP A 2 20.70 16.89 11.67
CA ASP A 2 19.98 18.02 12.28
C ASP A 2 18.56 17.62 12.74
N PRO A 3 17.98 18.27 13.76
CA PRO A 3 16.69 17.86 14.33
C PRO A 3 15.54 17.81 13.32
N LYS A 4 15.52 18.69 12.32
CA LYS A 4 14.43 18.74 11.32
C LYS A 4 14.52 17.56 10.36
N THR A 5 15.73 17.17 9.95
CA THR A 5 15.92 15.98 9.12
C THR A 5 15.50 14.72 9.88
N ARG A 6 15.79 14.62 11.18
CA ARG A 6 15.36 13.48 12.00
C ARG A 6 13.84 13.40 12.09
N GLU A 7 13.20 14.50 12.49
CA GLU A 7 11.75 14.60 12.61
C GLU A 7 11.05 14.20 11.31
N HIS A 8 11.56 14.70 10.17
CA HIS A 8 11.03 14.33 8.85
C HIS A 8 11.17 12.83 8.54
N LEU A 9 12.29 12.19 8.88
CA LEU A 9 12.46 10.74 8.67
C LEU A 9 11.55 9.92 9.59
N GLU A 10 11.35 10.36 10.84
CA GLU A 10 10.41 9.73 11.77
C GLU A 10 8.97 9.85 11.27
N GLU A 11 8.57 11.01 10.72
CA GLU A 11 7.29 11.21 10.05
C GLU A 11 7.13 10.30 8.82
N CYS A 12 8.19 10.13 8.01
CA CYS A 12 8.17 9.22 6.87
C CYS A 12 7.97 7.77 7.31
N VAL A 13 8.69 7.31 8.34
CA VAL A 13 8.54 5.97 8.94
C VAL A 13 7.10 5.74 9.39
N GLN A 14 6.53 6.69 10.13
CA GLN A 14 5.17 6.59 10.63
C GLN A 14 4.16 6.54 9.47
N THR A 15 4.34 7.40 8.47
CA THR A 15 3.47 7.46 7.29
C THR A 15 3.48 6.16 6.50
N ILE A 16 4.66 5.56 6.26
CA ILE A 16 4.76 4.28 5.54
C ILE A 16 4.11 3.14 6.34
N LYS A 17 4.36 3.07 7.65
CA LYS A 17 3.73 2.04 8.51
C LYS A 17 2.21 2.09 8.45
N GLU A 18 1.64 3.30 8.56
CA GLU A 18 0.20 3.48 8.43
C GLU A 18 -0.33 3.11 7.05
N PHE A 19 0.44 3.39 6.00
CA PHE A 19 0.07 3.03 4.64
C PHE A 19 0.06 1.52 4.43
N ILE A 20 1.10 0.81 4.89
CA ILE A 20 1.20 -0.66 4.83
C ILE A 20 -0.03 -1.29 5.49
N GLU A 21 -0.40 -0.84 6.68
CA GLU A 21 -1.56 -1.37 7.39
C GLU A 21 -2.86 -1.16 6.59
N LYS A 22 -3.10 0.06 6.08
CA LYS A 22 -4.26 0.37 5.23
C LYS A 22 -4.25 -0.46 3.95
N PHE A 23 -3.09 -0.68 3.35
CA PHE A 23 -2.92 -1.46 2.12
C PHE A 23 -3.20 -2.95 2.32
N ARG A 24 -2.75 -3.51 3.45
CA ARG A 24 -3.08 -4.88 3.88
C ARG A 24 -4.57 -5.04 4.16
N GLN A 25 -5.20 -4.08 4.83
CA GLN A 25 -6.65 -4.09 5.03
C GLN A 25 -7.42 -4.06 3.69
N PHE A 26 -6.94 -3.26 2.73
CA PHE A 26 -7.49 -3.20 1.38
C PHE A 26 -7.41 -4.55 0.65
N TYR A 27 -6.27 -5.23 0.77
CA TYR A 27 -6.11 -6.60 0.26
C TYR A 27 -7.14 -7.57 0.80
N TRP A 28 -7.35 -7.56 2.12
CA TRP A 28 -8.32 -8.46 2.74
C TRP A 28 -9.74 -8.24 2.21
N GLN A 29 -10.13 -7.02 1.83
CA GLN A 29 -11.47 -6.80 1.26
C GLN A 29 -11.67 -7.55 -0.06
N PHE A 30 -10.73 -7.43 -1.00
CA PHE A 30 -10.90 -8.08 -2.30
C PHE A 30 -10.60 -9.58 -2.26
N ARG A 31 -9.69 -10.03 -1.36
CA ARG A 31 -9.46 -11.47 -1.13
C ARG A 31 -10.73 -12.16 -0.66
N ARG A 32 -11.45 -11.56 0.29
CA ARG A 32 -12.73 -12.09 0.80
C ARG A 32 -13.77 -12.21 -0.31
N ALA A 33 -13.90 -11.18 -1.15
CA ALA A 33 -14.80 -11.22 -2.30
C ALA A 33 -14.42 -12.33 -3.30
N TYR A 34 -13.14 -12.53 -3.57
CA TYR A 34 -12.66 -13.65 -4.41
C TYR A 34 -12.95 -15.02 -3.79
N LEU A 35 -12.82 -15.16 -2.47
CA LEU A 35 -13.15 -16.41 -1.75
C LEU A 35 -14.66 -16.68 -1.64
N GLY A 36 -15.50 -15.84 -2.23
CA GLY A 36 -16.94 -16.04 -2.31
C GLY A 36 -17.72 -15.40 -1.17
N GLU A 37 -17.13 -14.49 -0.38
CA GLU A 37 -17.93 -13.68 0.54
C GLU A 37 -18.92 -12.80 -0.24
N PRO A 38 -20.17 -12.65 0.24
CA PRO A 38 -21.18 -11.86 -0.46
C PRO A 38 -20.75 -10.40 -0.67
N VAL A 39 -20.77 -9.95 -1.93
CA VAL A 39 -20.52 -8.55 -2.28
C VAL A 39 -21.82 -7.77 -2.10
N THR A 40 -21.94 -7.09 -0.96
CA THR A 40 -23.05 -6.17 -0.69
C THR A 40 -22.73 -4.76 -1.20
N THR A 41 -23.76 -3.94 -1.41
CA THR A 41 -23.60 -2.52 -1.77
C THR A 41 -22.77 -1.74 -0.75
N ASP A 42 -22.89 -2.08 0.54
CA ASP A 42 -22.11 -1.41 1.59
C ASP A 42 -20.64 -1.83 1.57
N ALA A 43 -20.37 -3.14 1.38
CA ALA A 43 -19.01 -3.64 1.22
C ALA A 43 -18.31 -3.01 -0.01
N GLU A 44 -19.01 -2.92 -1.13
CA GLU A 44 -18.51 -2.27 -2.35
C GLU A 44 -18.20 -0.78 -2.10
N ARG A 45 -19.12 -0.06 -1.45
CA ARG A 45 -18.90 1.36 -1.10
C ARG A 45 -17.69 1.54 -0.18
N LYS A 46 -17.54 0.69 0.83
CA LYS A 46 -16.40 0.72 1.75
C LYS A 46 -15.09 0.44 1.01
N PHE A 47 -15.09 -0.57 0.13
CA PHE A 47 -13.94 -0.93 -0.70
C PHE A 47 -13.49 0.25 -1.59
N LEU A 48 -14.41 0.91 -2.28
CA LEU A 48 -14.10 2.05 -3.15
C LEU A 48 -13.58 3.27 -2.36
N ARG A 49 -14.08 3.48 -1.13
CA ARG A 49 -13.54 4.51 -0.22
C ARG A 49 -12.09 4.18 0.16
N MET A 50 -11.83 2.96 0.60
CA MET A 50 -10.47 2.51 0.92
C MET A 50 -9.53 2.64 -0.28
N LYS A 51 -9.97 2.22 -1.48
CA LYS A 51 -9.20 2.40 -2.72
C LYS A 51 -8.80 3.85 -2.97
N SER A 52 -9.74 4.77 -2.73
CA SER A 52 -9.51 6.21 -2.89
C SER A 52 -8.57 6.77 -1.82
N GLU A 53 -8.65 6.26 -0.59
CA GLU A 53 -7.73 6.60 0.49
C GLU A 53 -6.32 6.10 0.21
N ILE A 54 -6.16 4.87 -0.28
CA ILE A 54 -4.87 4.33 -0.73
C ILE A 54 -4.29 5.20 -1.84
N ALA A 55 -5.07 5.59 -2.85
CA ALA A 55 -4.59 6.45 -3.92
C ALA A 55 -4.10 7.82 -3.40
N ARG A 56 -4.79 8.42 -2.42
CA ARG A 56 -4.39 9.69 -1.82
C ARG A 56 -3.12 9.57 -0.96
N HIS A 57 -3.04 8.57 -0.09
CA HIS A 57 -1.83 8.36 0.71
C HIS A 57 -0.63 7.97 -0.15
N HIS A 58 -0.86 7.25 -1.25
CA HIS A 58 0.18 6.94 -2.22
C HIS A 58 0.82 8.21 -2.80
N GLN A 59 -0.02 9.19 -3.19
CA GLN A 59 0.47 10.48 -3.66
C GLN A 59 1.24 11.23 -2.56
N TYR A 60 0.72 11.21 -1.33
CA TYR A 60 1.39 11.82 -0.18
C TYR A 60 2.76 11.18 0.10
N LEU A 61 2.87 9.85 0.05
CA LEU A 61 4.14 9.14 0.18
C LEU A 61 5.14 9.54 -0.91
N PHE A 62 4.68 9.67 -2.15
CA PHE A 62 5.52 10.16 -3.24
C PHE A 62 6.10 11.55 -2.97
N GLU A 63 5.30 12.45 -2.40
CA GLU A 63 5.70 13.82 -2.08
C GLU A 63 6.61 13.90 -0.85
N GLN A 64 6.33 13.12 0.19
CA GLN A 64 7.08 13.16 1.46
C GLN A 64 8.35 12.33 1.45
N VAL A 65 8.25 11.08 1.00
CA VAL A 65 9.36 10.11 1.06
C VAL A 65 10.26 10.24 -0.18
N GLY A 66 9.68 10.64 -1.31
CA GLY A 66 10.43 10.91 -2.53
C GLY A 66 11.19 9.68 -3.04
N ARG A 67 12.53 9.76 -3.06
CA ARG A 67 13.38 8.72 -3.67
C ARG A 67 13.45 7.42 -2.87
N ASP A 68 13.18 7.48 -1.58
CA ASP A 68 13.17 6.29 -0.72
C ASP A 68 11.85 5.51 -0.84
N TYR A 69 10.89 6.01 -1.62
CA TYR A 69 9.64 5.32 -1.90
C TYR A 69 9.79 4.34 -3.06
N ILE A 70 10.23 3.13 -2.72
CA ILE A 70 10.50 2.06 -3.67
C ILE A 70 9.20 1.58 -4.31
N GLY A 71 9.20 1.40 -5.63
CA GLY A 71 8.09 0.78 -6.35
C GLY A 71 6.80 1.60 -6.42
N GLY A 72 6.81 2.90 -6.11
CA GLY A 72 5.60 3.72 -6.11
C GLY A 72 4.80 3.67 -7.43
N THR A 73 5.48 3.67 -8.58
CA THR A 73 4.81 3.62 -9.90
C THR A 73 3.96 2.35 -10.10
N VAL A 74 4.38 1.25 -9.48
CA VAL A 74 3.79 -0.10 -9.58
C VAL A 74 2.41 -0.12 -8.89
N LEU A 75 2.21 0.68 -7.83
CA LEU A 75 0.94 0.76 -7.11
C LEU A 75 -0.20 1.36 -7.93
N THR A 76 0.08 2.36 -8.77
CA THR A 76 -0.96 2.99 -9.61
C THR A 76 -1.58 1.97 -10.58
N ASP A 77 -0.77 1.11 -11.18
CA ASP A 77 -1.25 0.08 -12.11
C ASP A 77 -2.00 -1.04 -11.39
N PHE A 78 -1.61 -1.37 -10.16
CA PHE A 78 -2.37 -2.26 -9.30
C PHE A 78 -3.78 -1.72 -9.01
N LEU A 79 -3.89 -0.44 -8.62
CA LEU A 79 -5.19 0.18 -8.35
C LEU A 79 -6.09 0.29 -9.60
N ARG A 80 -5.52 0.27 -10.80
CA ARG A 80 -6.31 0.18 -12.05
C ARG A 80 -6.82 -1.24 -12.31
N THR A 81 -6.07 -2.24 -11.86
CA THR A 81 -6.43 -3.66 -12.02
C THR A 81 -7.58 -4.05 -11.08
N VAL A 82 -7.51 -3.63 -9.81
CA VAL A 82 -8.54 -3.96 -8.81
C VAL A 82 -9.64 -2.88 -8.80
N VAL A 83 -10.61 -3.02 -9.71
CA VAL A 83 -11.62 -1.97 -9.96
C VAL A 83 -12.73 -1.91 -8.90
N ASN A 84 -13.37 -3.04 -8.61
CA ASN A 84 -14.50 -3.17 -7.69
C ASN A 84 -14.59 -4.63 -7.18
N LEU A 85 -15.32 -4.87 -6.08
CA LEU A 85 -15.43 -6.21 -5.49
C LEU A 85 -16.21 -7.16 -6.40
N GLU A 86 -17.22 -6.65 -7.12
CA GLU A 86 -18.01 -7.48 -8.05
C GLU A 86 -17.17 -8.11 -9.18
N LYS A 87 -16.22 -7.37 -9.76
CA LYS A 87 -15.32 -7.90 -10.77
C LYS A 87 -14.33 -8.89 -10.15
N VAL A 88 -13.84 -8.59 -8.95
CA VAL A 88 -12.92 -9.49 -8.24
C VAL A 88 -13.58 -10.82 -7.92
N SER A 89 -14.82 -10.83 -7.43
CA SER A 89 -15.53 -12.07 -7.10
C SER A 89 -15.81 -12.96 -8.32
N LYS A 90 -15.88 -12.36 -9.52
CA LYS A 90 -16.06 -13.05 -10.81
C LYS A 90 -14.74 -13.36 -11.53
N THR A 91 -13.60 -13.03 -10.92
CA THR A 91 -12.29 -13.19 -11.55
C THR A 91 -11.86 -14.66 -11.54
N GLN A 92 -11.34 -15.14 -12.68
CA GLN A 92 -10.77 -16.50 -12.77
C GLN A 92 -9.49 -16.61 -11.93
N SER A 93 -9.23 -17.79 -11.36
CA SER A 93 -8.11 -18.01 -10.44
C SER A 93 -6.76 -17.59 -11.00
N SER A 94 -6.47 -17.88 -12.27
CA SER A 94 -5.20 -17.49 -12.91
C SER A 94 -4.98 -15.98 -12.94
N ASN A 95 -6.04 -15.20 -13.11
CA ASN A 95 -5.97 -13.74 -13.08
C ASN A 95 -5.93 -13.21 -11.65
N TYR A 96 -6.64 -13.85 -10.71
CA TYR A 96 -6.56 -13.50 -9.30
C TYR A 96 -5.14 -13.70 -8.76
N TYR A 97 -4.47 -14.82 -9.07
CA TYR A 97 -3.08 -15.04 -8.67
C TYR A 97 -2.11 -13.98 -9.19
N LYS A 98 -2.38 -13.40 -10.38
CA LYS A 98 -1.60 -12.27 -10.87
C LYS A 98 -1.84 -11.01 -10.02
N ILE A 99 -3.09 -10.73 -9.65
CA ILE A 99 -3.44 -9.62 -8.76
C ILE A 99 -2.77 -9.80 -7.40
N GLU A 100 -2.82 -11.01 -6.83
CA GLU A 100 -2.22 -11.33 -5.53
C GLU A 100 -0.69 -11.23 -5.56
N LYS A 101 -0.04 -11.73 -6.61
CA LYS A 101 1.41 -11.56 -6.79
C LYS A 101 1.80 -10.09 -6.91
N PHE A 102 1.02 -9.32 -7.67
CA PHE A 102 1.24 -7.89 -7.85
C PHE A 102 1.06 -7.13 -6.53
N TRP A 103 0.02 -7.44 -5.76
CA TRP A 103 -0.15 -6.90 -4.41
C TRP A 103 1.05 -7.22 -3.51
N HIS A 104 1.52 -8.46 -3.52
CA HIS A 104 2.65 -8.90 -2.68
C HIS A 104 3.95 -8.18 -3.04
N GLU A 105 4.23 -7.97 -4.33
CA GLU A 105 5.38 -7.18 -4.78
C GLU A 105 5.34 -5.74 -4.25
N ILE A 106 4.17 -5.11 -4.25
CA ILE A 106 4.00 -3.77 -3.68
C ILE A 106 4.21 -3.79 -2.17
N ASP A 107 3.66 -4.78 -1.45
CA ASP A 107 3.84 -4.92 0.00
C ASP A 107 5.33 -5.04 0.37
N LEU A 108 6.10 -5.84 -0.39
CA LEU A 108 7.55 -5.94 -0.22
C LEU A 108 8.27 -4.62 -0.47
N ASN A 109 7.94 -3.91 -1.56
CA ASN A 109 8.55 -2.61 -1.85
C ASN A 109 8.28 -1.57 -0.75
N LEU A 110 7.10 -1.62 -0.13
CA LEU A 110 6.76 -0.76 1.01
C LEU A 110 7.61 -1.08 2.24
N GLU A 111 7.78 -2.36 2.54
CA GLU A 111 8.63 -2.82 3.64
C GLU A 111 10.11 -2.46 3.38
N ASP A 112 10.60 -2.61 2.15
CA ASP A 112 11.96 -2.20 1.78
C ASP A 112 12.16 -0.69 1.91
N SER A 113 11.15 0.11 1.54
CA SER A 113 11.15 1.57 1.74
C SER A 113 11.26 1.90 3.23
N LEU A 114 10.49 1.21 4.07
CA LEU A 114 10.51 1.37 5.51
C LEU A 114 11.89 1.04 6.09
N VAL A 115 12.46 -0.11 5.72
CA VAL A 115 13.78 -0.56 6.17
C VAL A 115 14.87 0.44 5.75
N SER A 116 14.82 0.95 4.51
CA SER A 116 15.78 1.94 4.01
C SER A 116 15.80 3.21 4.88
N ILE A 117 14.61 3.76 5.19
CA ILE A 117 14.49 4.98 6.00
C ILE A 117 14.91 4.71 7.46
N GLN A 118 14.52 3.56 8.00
CA GLN A 118 14.87 3.14 9.36
C GLN A 118 16.39 2.98 9.51
N PHE A 119 17.06 2.37 8.53
CA PHE A 119 18.51 2.23 8.51
C PHE A 119 19.23 3.60 8.50
N ARG A 120 18.69 4.59 7.80
CA ARG A 120 19.23 5.96 7.81
C ARG A 120 19.08 6.65 9.16
N LEU A 121 18.01 6.38 9.89
CA LEU A 121 17.85 6.84 11.28
C LEU A 121 18.91 6.20 12.19
N ASP A 122 19.12 4.88 12.05
CA ASP A 122 20.00 4.11 12.94
C ASP A 122 21.52 4.38 12.71
N GLN A 123 21.96 4.54 11.46
CA GLN A 123 23.37 4.83 11.12
C GLN A 123 23.88 6.13 11.75
N GLU A 124 22.99 7.08 11.94
CA GLU A 124 23.30 8.43 12.44
C GLU A 124 23.14 8.55 13.96
N ASP A 125 22.51 7.58 14.62
CA ASP A 125 22.51 7.46 16.09
C ASP A 125 23.82 6.87 16.64
N GLN A 126 24.63 6.27 15.75
CA GLN A 126 25.95 5.70 16.08
C GLN A 126 27.13 6.61 15.70
N SER A 127 26.85 7.77 15.09
CA SER A 127 27.85 8.74 14.59
C SER A 127 27.89 10.00 15.45
#